data_AF-A0A7W1I1V1-F1
#
_entry.id   AF-A0A7W1I1V1-F1
#
_cell.length_a   1.000
_cell.length_b   1.000
_cell.length_c   1.000
_cell.angle_alpha   90.00
_cell.angle_beta   90.00
_cell.angle_gamma   90.00
#
_symmetry.space_group_name_H-M   'P 1'
#
loop_
_entity.id
_entity.type
_entity.pdbx_description
1 polymer ?
#
loop_
_entity_poly.entity_id
_entity_poly.type
_entity_poly.pdbx_seq_one_letter_code
_entity_poly.pdbx_strand_id
1 'polypeptide(L)' 'MAQRSRPTLMKREREKARMEKQKMKEARRADKPTAGSPRAADGIDPDIAHIKPGPQPLAEWQIDPEEEAEETVEDEKA' A
#
# COMPACT_ATOMS: atom_id res chain seq x y z
N MET A 1 -41.67 -37.61 -13.27
CA MET A 1 -41.24 -37.18 -11.92
C MET A 1 -40.08 -36.19 -12.05
N ALA A 2 -40.21 -34.95 -11.56
CA ALA A 2 -39.08 -34.10 -11.11
C ALA A 2 -39.55 -32.71 -10.61
N GLN A 3 -40.09 -32.61 -9.38
CA GLN A 3 -40.18 -31.32 -8.67
C GLN A 3 -38.79 -30.97 -8.08
N ARG A 4 -37.97 -30.20 -8.81
CA ARG A 4 -36.75 -29.54 -8.29
C ARG A 4 -36.71 -28.06 -8.68
N SER A 5 -37.83 -27.36 -8.57
CA SER A 5 -37.97 -26.00 -9.10
C SER A 5 -37.66 -24.87 -8.11
N ARG A 6 -37.43 -25.15 -6.82
CA ARG A 6 -37.19 -24.10 -5.81
C ARG A 6 -35.91 -24.36 -5.01
N PRO A 7 -34.96 -23.41 -4.99
CA PRO A 7 -33.78 -23.52 -4.14
C PRO A 7 -34.20 -23.56 -2.66
N THR A 8 -33.47 -24.33 -1.87
CA THR A 8 -33.67 -24.40 -0.41
C THR A 8 -33.46 -23.02 0.22
N LEU A 9 -34.06 -22.78 1.39
CA LEU A 9 -33.94 -21.51 2.13
C LEU A 9 -32.46 -21.09 2.31
N MET A 10 -31.62 -22.06 2.69
CA MET A 10 -30.17 -21.90 2.84
C MET A 10 -29.48 -21.42 1.55
N LYS A 11 -29.90 -21.91 0.38
CA LYS A 11 -29.34 -21.48 -0.92
C LYS A 11 -29.74 -20.04 -1.22
N ARG A 12 -30.97 -19.65 -0.90
CA ARG A 12 -31.47 -18.29 -1.10
C ARG A 12 -30.78 -17.28 -0.17
N GLU A 13 -30.53 -17.65 1.08
CA GLU A 13 -29.77 -16.82 2.03
C GLU A 13 -28.33 -16.62 1.58
N ARG A 14 -27.66 -17.69 1.14
CA ARG A 14 -26.28 -17.62 0.61
C ARG A 14 -26.18 -16.73 -0.64
N GLU A 15 -27.17 -16.80 -1.51
CA GLU A 15 -27.25 -15.96 -2.71
C GLU A 15 -27.45 -14.49 -2.34
N LYS A 16 -28.40 -14.19 -1.44
CA LYS A 16 -28.62 -12.83 -0.93
C LYS A 16 -27.35 -12.24 -0.32
N ALA A 17 -26.66 -12.99 0.55
CA ALA A 17 -25.42 -12.53 1.17
C ALA A 17 -24.31 -12.23 0.14
N ARG A 18 -24.23 -13.02 -0.94
CA ARG A 18 -23.26 -12.75 -2.03
C ARG A 18 -23.62 -11.47 -2.78
N MET A 19 -24.90 -11.25 -3.09
CA MET A 19 -25.38 -10.05 -3.76
C MET A 19 -25.17 -8.80 -2.90
N GLU A 20 -25.46 -8.86 -1.61
CA GLU A 20 -25.21 -7.76 -0.67
C GLU A 20 -23.72 -7.40 -0.58
N LYS A 21 -22.84 -8.41 -0.49
CA LYS A 21 -21.38 -8.20 -0.49
C LYS A 21 -20.88 -7.55 -1.79
N GLN A 22 -21.45 -7.92 -2.94
CA GLN A 22 -21.13 -7.29 -4.22
C GLN A 22 -21.57 -5.83 -4.25
N LYS A 23 -22.83 -5.54 -3.87
CA LYS A 23 -23.36 -4.17 -3.78
C LYS A 23 -22.54 -3.28 -2.84
N MET A 24 -22.15 -3.79 -1.67
CA MET A 24 -21.30 -3.03 -0.74
C MET A 24 -19.92 -2.71 -1.33
N LYS A 25 -19.32 -3.64 -2.08
CA LYS A 25 -18.04 -3.41 -2.76
C LYS A 25 -18.16 -2.40 -3.88
N GLU A 26 -19.26 -2.44 -4.63
CA GLU A 26 -19.56 -1.49 -5.70
C GLU A 26 -19.78 -0.10 -5.13
N ALA A 27 -20.58 0.04 -4.06
CA ALA A 27 -20.76 1.29 -3.34
C ALA A 27 -19.42 1.86 -2.84
N ARG A 28 -18.58 1.05 -2.18
CA ARG A 28 -17.24 1.47 -1.74
C ARG A 28 -16.34 1.93 -2.90
N ARG A 29 -16.51 1.34 -4.09
CA ARG A 29 -15.73 1.73 -5.28
C ARG A 29 -16.28 3.03 -5.90
N ALA A 30 -17.59 3.25 -5.85
CA ALA A 30 -18.24 4.49 -6.30
C ALA A 30 -17.94 5.66 -5.36
N ASP A 31 -17.92 5.42 -4.05
CA ASP A 31 -17.58 6.43 -3.03
C ASP A 31 -16.09 6.78 -3.03
N LYS A 32 -15.24 5.91 -3.60
CA LYS A 32 -13.82 6.20 -3.74
C LYS A 32 -13.67 7.32 -4.77
N PRO A 33 -13.21 8.52 -4.38
CA PRO A 33 -13.10 9.61 -5.33
C PRO A 33 -12.19 9.18 -6.49
N THR A 34 -12.69 9.29 -7.72
CA THR A 34 -11.91 9.14 -8.96
C THR A 34 -10.92 10.27 -9.16
N ALA A 35 -10.79 11.17 -8.18
CA ALA A 35 -9.76 12.18 -8.14
C ALA A 35 -8.43 11.49 -7.84
N GLY A 36 -7.72 11.13 -8.89
CA GLY A 36 -6.27 11.25 -8.82
C GLY A 36 -5.98 12.66 -8.29
N SER A 37 -5.21 12.75 -7.21
CA SER A 37 -4.76 14.04 -6.69
C SER A 37 -4.31 14.91 -7.87
N PRO A 38 -4.72 16.19 -7.97
CA PRO A 38 -4.25 17.05 -9.02
C PRO A 38 -2.73 16.95 -9.06
N ARG A 39 -2.19 16.42 -10.15
CA ARG A 39 -0.74 16.38 -10.35
C ARG A 39 -0.26 17.81 -10.22
N ALA A 40 0.71 18.03 -9.34
CA ALA A 40 1.31 19.35 -9.16
C ALA A 40 1.74 19.90 -10.53
N ALA A 41 1.67 21.23 -10.69
CA ALA A 41 1.91 21.90 -11.97
C ALA A 41 3.26 21.54 -12.60
N ASP A 42 4.27 21.28 -11.77
CA ASP A 42 5.64 20.95 -12.19
C ASP A 42 5.89 19.45 -12.34
N GLY A 43 4.87 18.62 -12.15
CA GLY A 43 4.96 17.15 -12.25
C GLY A 43 5.72 16.47 -11.11
N ILE A 44 6.19 17.22 -10.11
CA ILE A 44 6.92 16.73 -8.94
C ILE A 44 5.97 16.71 -7.74
N ASP A 45 5.92 15.59 -7.03
CA ASP A 45 5.13 15.46 -5.81
C ASP A 45 5.73 16.36 -4.70
N PRO A 46 4.95 17.23 -4.05
CA PRO A 46 5.41 18.03 -2.92
C PRO A 46 6.14 17.23 -1.84
N ASP A 47 5.72 15.99 -1.60
CA ASP A 47 6.32 15.09 -0.60
C ASP A 47 7.70 14.58 -1.05
N ILE A 48 7.94 14.46 -2.36
CA ILE A 48 9.18 13.93 -2.95
C ILE A 48 10.16 15.03 -3.33
N ALA A 49 9.69 16.26 -3.55
CA ALA A 49 10.51 17.38 -4.07
C ALA A 49 11.81 17.64 -3.28
N HIS A 50 11.82 17.31 -1.99
CA HIS A 50 12.94 17.55 -1.08
C HIS A 50 13.81 16.32 -0.81
N ILE A 51 13.41 15.14 -1.33
CA ILE A 51 14.15 13.89 -1.14
C ILE A 51 15.23 13.81 -2.21
N LYS A 52 16.50 13.85 -1.77
CA LYS A 52 17.64 13.62 -2.65
C LYS A 52 17.75 12.12 -2.95
N PRO A 53 17.69 11.69 -4.22
CA PRO A 53 17.96 10.30 -4.56
C PRO A 53 19.43 9.99 -4.27
N GLY A 54 19.67 8.96 -3.47
CA GLY A 54 21.01 8.53 -3.07
C GLY A 54 20.93 7.26 -2.23
N PRO A 55 22.07 6.62 -1.95
CA PRO A 55 22.10 5.56 -0.94
C PRO A 55 21.57 6.12 0.38
N GLN A 56 20.62 5.40 0.98
CA GLN A 56 20.14 5.73 2.32
C GLN A 56 21.31 5.55 3.29
N PRO A 57 21.56 6.50 4.22
CA PRO A 57 22.58 6.29 5.23
C PRO A 57 22.28 5.02 6.02
N LEU A 58 23.33 4.30 6.42
CA LEU A 58 23.20 3.14 7.28
C LEU A 58 22.54 3.55 8.60
N ALA A 59 21.65 2.71 9.10
CA ALA A 59 21.01 2.97 10.38
C ALA A 59 21.98 2.67 11.54
N GLU A 60 21.79 3.31 12.69
CA GLU A 60 22.64 3.17 13.88
C GLU A 60 22.85 1.71 14.34
N TRP A 61 21.91 0.82 14.05
CA TRP A 61 22.01 -0.61 14.40
C TRP A 61 22.81 -1.45 13.39
N GLN A 62 23.10 -0.90 12.22
CA GLN A 62 23.90 -1.56 11.16
C GLN A 62 25.38 -1.20 11.25
N ILE A 63 25.71 -0.13 11.97
CA ILE A 63 27.08 0.33 12.18
C ILE A 63 27.61 -0.47 13.37
N ASP A 64 28.56 -1.36 13.12
CA ASP A 64 29.31 -1.98 14.21
C ASP A 64 30.27 -0.92 14.76
N PRO A 65 30.24 -0.60 16.08
CA PRO A 65 31.12 0.43 16.65
C PRO A 65 32.61 0.18 16.42
N GLU A 66 33.01 -1.07 16.14
CA GLU A 66 34.39 -1.42 15.81
C GLU A 66 34.78 -0.94 14.39
N GLU A 67 33.88 -0.99 13.41
CA GLU A 67 34.16 -0.56 12.02
C GLU A 67 34.17 0.99 11.88
N GLU A 68 33.33 1.71 12.63
CA GLU A 68 33.29 3.19 12.62
C GLU A 68 34.58 3.80 13.23
N ALA A 69 35.15 3.12 14.23
CA ALA A 69 36.43 3.52 14.82
C ALA A 69 37.62 3.30 13.86
N GLU A 70 37.54 2.34 12.94
CA GLU A 70 38.58 2.11 11.93
C GLU A 70 38.50 3.13 10.79
N GLU A 71 37.30 3.45 10.29
CA GLU A 71 37.08 4.41 9.20
C GLU A 71 37.54 5.84 9.59
N THR A 72 37.23 6.28 10.81
CA THR A 72 37.66 7.60 11.33
C THR A 72 39.17 7.73 11.49
N VAL A 73 39.87 6.64 11.80
CA VAL A 73 41.34 6.63 11.95
C VAL A 73 42.04 6.62 10.58
N GLU A 74 41.43 6.03 9.56
CA GLU A 74 41.94 6.05 8.19
C GLU A 74 41.78 7.43 7.53
N ASP A 75 40.65 8.11 7.72
CA ASP A 75 40.41 9.47 7.22
C ASP A 75 41.32 10.52 7.89
N GLU A 76 41.69 10.39 9.17
CA GLU A 76 42.65 11.29 9.83
C GLU A 76 44.10 11.11 9.35
N LYS A 77 44.41 9.99 8.69
CA LYS A 77 45.77 9.62 8.27
C LYS A 77 46.07 9.94 6.80
N ALA A 78 45.05 10.30 6.02
CA ALA A 78 45.14 10.73 4.62
C ALA A 78 45.41 12.24 4.48
#